data_AF-A0A955N2N4-F1
#
_entry.id   AF-A0A955N2N4-F1
#
_cell.length_a   1.000
_cell.length_b   1.000
_cell.length_c   1.000
_cell.angle_alpha   90.00
_cell.angle_beta   90.00
_cell.angle_gamma   90.00
#
_symmetry.space_group_name_H-M   'P 1'
#
loop_
_entity.id
_entity.type
_entity.pdbx_description
1 polymer ?
#
loop_
_entity_poly.entity_id
_entity_poly.type
_entity_poly.pdbx_seq_one_letter_code
_entity_poly.pdbx_strand_id
1 'polypeptide(L)'
;KRLREEVARLFGRLHDMRVSHGDLKGRNVLIDPSAPSPYNPEFVDLDAIQLRPWRFKRSRINDLSRLLFSVYPNAPLLTQVRFFRDYCGQDRTLWDQRKEWFARIQKRTRRKLREKGLVG
;
A
#
# COMPACT_ATOMS: atom_id res chain seq x y z
N LYS A 1 -2.58 13.63 7.87
CA LYS A 1 -1.09 13.56 7.79
C LYS A 1 -0.56 12.33 8.52
N ARG A 2 -0.84 12.20 9.83
CA ARG A 2 -0.38 11.11 10.70
C ARG A 2 -0.93 9.72 10.34
N LEU A 3 -2.23 9.59 10.03
CA LEU A 3 -2.81 8.31 9.58
C LEU A 3 -2.11 7.73 8.33
N ARG A 4 -1.86 8.54 7.30
CA ARG A 4 -1.16 8.11 6.07
C ARG A 4 0.21 7.51 6.41
N GLU A 5 0.94 8.16 7.31
CA GLU A 5 2.28 7.75 7.73
C GLU A 5 2.23 6.43 8.50
N GLU A 6 1.29 6.29 9.44
CA GLU A 6 1.14 5.04 10.21
C GLU A 6 0.67 3.87 9.34
N VAL A 7 -0.25 4.12 8.42
CA VAL A 7 -0.69 3.15 7.41
C VAL A 7 0.50 2.73 6.54
N ALA A 8 1.27 3.69 6.02
CA ALA A 8 2.47 3.42 5.23
C ALA A 8 3.51 2.59 6.01
N ARG A 9 3.73 2.90 7.30
CA ARG A 9 4.63 2.15 8.19
C ARG A 9 4.15 0.74 8.46
N LEU A 10 2.87 0.55 8.75
CA LEU A 10 2.27 -0.78 8.94
C LEU A 10 2.52 -1.66 7.71
N PHE A 11 2.29 -1.12 6.51
CA PHE A 11 2.58 -1.81 5.26
C PHE A 11 4.07 -2.04 4.99
N GLY A 12 4.92 -1.08 5.40
CA GLY A 12 6.37 -1.22 5.32
C GLY A 12 6.83 -2.45 6.11
N ARG A 13 6.47 -2.52 7.39
CA ARG A 13 6.80 -3.64 8.28
C ARG A 13 6.35 -4.99 7.72
N LEU A 14 5.13 -5.10 7.21
CA LEU A 14 4.62 -6.34 6.62
C LEU A 14 5.51 -6.80 5.45
N HIS A 15 5.87 -5.87 4.57
CA HIS A 15 6.65 -6.19 3.38
C HIS A 15 8.13 -6.39 3.68
N ASP A 16 8.68 -5.77 4.71
CA ASP A 16 10.06 -6.02 5.17
C ASP A 16 10.22 -7.46 5.66
N MET A 17 9.17 -8.03 6.26
CA MET A 17 9.10 -9.46 6.60
C MET A 17 8.88 -10.38 5.38
N ARG A 18 8.86 -9.82 4.16
CA ARG A 18 8.52 -10.53 2.91
C ARG A 18 7.15 -11.20 2.95
N VAL A 19 6.19 -10.56 3.62
CA VAL A 19 4.79 -10.99 3.68
C VAL A 19 3.96 -10.11 2.77
N SER A 20 3.10 -10.71 1.95
CA SER A 20 2.05 -9.98 1.23
C SER A 20 0.69 -10.32 1.81
N HIS A 21 -0.19 -9.33 1.90
CA HIS A 21 -1.53 -9.50 2.46
C HIS A 21 -2.50 -10.14 1.46
N GLY A 22 -2.31 -9.93 0.15
CA GLY A 22 -3.10 -10.60 -0.88
C GLY A 22 -4.43 -9.92 -1.26
N ASP A 23 -5.18 -9.36 -0.30
CA ASP A 23 -6.39 -8.54 -0.54
C ASP A 23 -6.33 -7.12 0.05
N LEU A 24 -5.17 -6.51 -0.04
CA LEU A 24 -4.84 -5.26 0.64
C LEU A 24 -5.67 -4.05 0.12
N LYS A 25 -6.75 -3.70 0.82
CA LYS A 25 -7.67 -2.58 0.51
C LYS A 25 -7.95 -1.74 1.75
N GLY A 26 -8.38 -0.48 1.58
CA GLY A 26 -8.70 0.43 2.69
C GLY A 26 -9.68 -0.15 3.72
N ARG A 27 -10.69 -0.92 3.28
CA ARG A 27 -11.64 -1.59 4.18
C ARG A 27 -11.04 -2.71 5.05
N ASN A 28 -9.86 -3.21 4.69
CA ASN A 28 -9.12 -4.21 5.45
C ASN A 28 -8.05 -3.56 6.36
N VAL A 29 -8.15 -2.25 6.56
CA VAL A 29 -7.36 -1.48 7.52
C VAL A 29 -8.33 -0.85 8.50
N LEU A 30 -8.35 -1.34 9.73
CA LEU A 30 -9.15 -0.75 10.81
C LEU A 30 -8.36 0.31 11.54
N ILE A 31 -9.09 1.27 12.12
CA ILE A 31 -8.55 2.30 13.00
C ILE A 31 -9.40 2.27 14.25
N ASP A 32 -8.76 2.08 15.40
CA ASP A 32 -9.43 2.19 16.69
C ASP A 32 -9.42 3.65 17.17
N PRO A 33 -10.59 4.33 17.22
CA PRO A 33 -10.66 5.70 17.70
C PRO A 33 -10.46 5.83 19.22
N SER A 34 -10.58 4.72 19.98
CA SER A 34 -10.40 4.68 21.43
C SER A 34 -8.95 4.41 21.85
N ALA A 35 -8.09 4.01 20.92
CA ALA A 35 -6.68 3.74 21.18
C ALA A 35 -5.92 5.04 21.61
N PRO A 36 -4.88 4.93 22.45
CA PRO A 36 -4.07 6.08 22.89
C PRO A 36 -3.47 6.89 21.73
N SER A 37 -3.26 6.22 20.60
CA SER A 37 -2.99 6.86 19.31
C SER A 37 -4.22 6.65 18.40
N PRO A 38 -4.99 7.70 18.06
CA PRO A 38 -6.18 7.59 17.20
C PRO A 38 -5.84 7.24 15.73
N TYR A 39 -4.57 6.90 15.47
CA TYR A 39 -4.02 6.53 14.18
C TYR A 39 -3.20 5.24 14.29
N ASN A 40 -3.66 4.25 15.07
CA ASN A 40 -3.07 2.93 15.11
C ASN A 40 -3.80 2.00 14.13
N PRO A 41 -3.34 1.90 12.86
CA PRO A 41 -3.99 1.03 11.89
C PRO A 41 -3.67 -0.43 12.18
N GLU A 42 -4.67 -1.29 12.00
CA GLU A 42 -4.53 -2.75 12.10
C GLU A 42 -5.05 -3.44 10.84
N PHE A 43 -4.43 -4.55 10.48
CA PHE A 43 -4.93 -5.38 9.38
C PHE A 43 -6.06 -6.28 9.87
N VAL A 44 -7.04 -6.48 9.00
CA VAL A 44 -8.06 -7.53 9.14
C VAL A 44 -8.15 -8.33 7.85
N ASP A 45 -8.85 -9.46 7.90
CA ASP A 45 -9.05 -10.34 6.74
C ASP A 45 -7.70 -10.84 6.19
N LEU A 46 -7.08 -11.74 6.96
CA LEU A 46 -5.72 -12.22 6.72
C LEU A 46 -5.68 -13.54 5.92
N ASP A 47 -6.82 -14.02 5.42
CA ASP A 47 -6.95 -15.33 4.77
C ASP A 47 -6.14 -15.44 3.47
N ALA A 48 -5.85 -14.30 2.84
CA ALA A 48 -5.06 -14.21 1.61
C ALA A 48 -3.56 -13.96 1.85
N ILE A 49 -3.08 -13.97 3.11
CA ILE A 49 -1.67 -13.77 3.42
C ILE A 49 -0.79 -14.81 2.72
N GLN A 50 0.32 -14.35 2.16
CA GLN A 50 1.36 -15.21 1.60
C GLN A 50 2.72 -14.89 2.22
N LEU A 51 3.34 -15.91 2.81
CA LEU A 51 4.69 -15.85 3.36
C LEU A 51 5.72 -16.19 2.28
N ARG A 52 6.80 -15.39 2.18
CA ARG A 52 7.95 -15.63 1.30
C ARG A 52 7.59 -16.04 -0.14
N PRO A 53 6.68 -15.35 -0.84
CA PRO A 53 6.35 -15.74 -2.19
C PRO A 53 7.59 -15.64 -3.08
N TRP A 54 7.86 -16.69 -3.87
CA TRP A 54 8.89 -16.72 -4.93
C TRP A 54 8.84 -15.48 -5.86
N ARG A 55 7.68 -14.79 -5.89
CA ARG A 55 7.42 -13.57 -6.66
C ARG A 55 7.11 -12.36 -5.77
N PHE A 56 7.78 -12.22 -4.61
CA PHE A 56 7.48 -11.18 -3.62
C PHE A 56 7.47 -9.76 -4.18
N LYS A 57 8.40 -9.40 -5.07
CA LYS A 57 8.38 -8.09 -5.77
C LYS A 57 7.04 -7.84 -6.49
N ARG A 58 6.48 -8.87 -7.15
CA ARG A 58 5.19 -8.78 -7.84
C ARG A 58 4.02 -8.70 -6.85
N SER A 59 4.05 -9.47 -5.76
CA SER A 59 3.02 -9.42 -4.72
C SER A 59 2.99 -8.05 -4.03
N ARG A 60 4.16 -7.51 -3.65
CA ARG A 60 4.34 -6.16 -3.09
C ARG A 60 3.76 -5.06 -4.00
N ILE A 61 4.04 -5.12 -5.31
CA ILE A 61 3.45 -4.18 -6.29
C ILE A 61 1.92 -4.34 -6.36
N ASN A 62 1.41 -5.58 -6.35
CA ASN A 62 -0.02 -5.83 -6.40
C ASN A 62 -0.74 -5.25 -5.17
N ASP A 63 -0.19 -5.45 -3.98
CA ASP A 63 -0.76 -4.93 -2.74
C ASP A 63 -0.74 -3.40 -2.71
N LEU A 64 0.40 -2.77 -3.00
CA LEU A 64 0.48 -1.31 -3.09
C LEU A 64 -0.48 -0.72 -4.14
N SER A 65 -0.67 -1.41 -5.28
CA SER A 65 -1.63 -0.97 -6.31
C SER A 65 -3.09 -1.05 -5.84
N ARG A 66 -3.45 -2.08 -5.04
CA ARG A 66 -4.80 -2.22 -4.46
C ARG A 66 -5.05 -1.18 -3.38
N LEU A 67 -4.03 -0.86 -2.58
CA LEU A 67 -4.14 0.17 -1.56
C LEU A 67 -4.41 1.54 -2.17
N LEU A 68 -3.57 1.96 -3.10
CA LEU A 68 -3.74 3.25 -3.78
C LEU A 68 -5.07 3.32 -4.51
N PHE A 69 -5.50 2.21 -5.14
CA PHE A 69 -6.82 2.11 -5.76
C PHE A 69 -7.98 2.29 -4.76
N SER A 70 -7.91 1.65 -3.59
CA SER A 70 -9.04 1.59 -2.65
C SER A 70 -9.12 2.79 -1.72
N VAL A 71 -7.99 3.33 -1.29
CA VAL A 71 -7.93 4.46 -0.35
C VAL A 71 -7.88 5.80 -1.09
N TYR A 72 -7.29 5.81 -2.29
CA TYR A 72 -6.94 7.03 -3.00
C TYR A 72 -7.33 7.02 -4.50
N PRO A 73 -8.51 6.50 -4.91
CA PRO A 73 -8.88 6.42 -6.32
C PRO A 73 -8.82 7.78 -7.02
N ASN A 74 -9.19 8.85 -6.29
CA ASN A 74 -9.20 10.23 -6.77
C ASN A 74 -8.15 11.12 -6.08
N ALA A 75 -7.21 10.55 -5.32
CA ALA A 75 -6.27 11.38 -4.58
C ALA A 75 -5.26 12.03 -5.53
N PRO A 76 -4.89 13.30 -5.28
CA PRO A 76 -3.85 13.98 -6.05
C PRO A 76 -2.55 13.17 -6.09
N LEU A 77 -1.82 13.27 -7.21
CA LEU A 77 -0.53 12.61 -7.41
C LEU A 77 0.44 12.86 -6.23
N LEU A 78 0.45 14.09 -5.71
CA LEU A 78 1.28 14.48 -4.56
C LEU A 78 0.98 13.64 -3.30
N THR A 79 -0.28 13.28 -3.06
CA THR A 79 -0.67 12.43 -1.92
C THR A 79 -0.15 11.01 -2.10
N GLN A 80 -0.23 10.45 -3.31
CA GLN A 80 0.29 9.12 -3.64
C GLN A 80 1.83 9.07 -3.50
N VAL A 81 2.53 10.11 -3.96
CA VAL A 81 3.98 10.25 -3.82
C VAL A 81 4.39 10.37 -2.36
N ARG A 82 3.67 11.18 -1.56
CA ARG A 82 3.93 11.31 -0.12
C ARG A 82 3.73 9.98 0.60
N PHE A 83 2.65 9.25 0.30
CA PHE A 83 2.44 7.90 0.84
C PHE A 83 3.60 6.97 0.49
N PHE A 84 4.00 6.92 -0.79
CA PHE A 84 5.08 6.04 -1.23
C PHE A 84 6.43 6.41 -0.58
N ARG A 85 6.72 7.69 -0.41
CA ARG A 85 7.90 8.14 0.34
C ARG A 85 7.88 7.65 1.79
N ASP A 86 6.76 7.82 2.48
CA ASP A 86 6.65 7.39 3.88
C ASP A 86 6.76 5.86 4.00
N TYR A 87 6.23 5.13 3.01
CA TYR A 87 6.36 3.67 2.88
C TYR A 87 7.82 3.22 2.67
N CYS A 88 8.54 3.90 1.77
CA CYS A 88 9.96 3.63 1.51
C CYS A 88 10.87 4.03 2.67
N GLY A 89 10.38 4.75 3.68
CA GLY A 89 11.18 5.20 4.82
C GLY A 89 11.86 4.08 5.61
N GLN A 90 11.45 2.83 5.41
CA GLN A 90 12.06 1.63 6.03
C GLN A 90 12.98 0.83 5.09
N ASP A 91 13.02 1.16 3.79
CA ASP A 91 13.76 0.41 2.76
C ASP A 91 14.50 1.37 1.81
N ARG A 92 15.77 1.66 2.13
CA ARG A 92 16.60 2.60 1.36
C ARG A 92 16.85 2.13 -0.08
N THR A 93 17.02 0.83 -0.28
CA THR A 93 17.21 0.23 -1.61
C THR A 93 15.97 0.42 -2.49
N LEU A 94 14.77 0.32 -1.91
CA LEU A 94 13.53 0.64 -2.60
C LEU A 94 13.47 2.13 -2.97
N TRP A 95 13.90 3.03 -2.09
CA TRP A 95 13.92 4.46 -2.37
C TRP A 95 14.87 4.83 -3.53
N ASP A 96 15.99 4.15 -3.66
CA ASP A 96 16.90 4.35 -4.80
C ASP A 96 16.21 3.97 -6.12
N GLN A 97 15.41 2.91 -6.10
CA GLN A 97 14.60 2.46 -7.25
C GLN A 97 13.21 3.11 -7.33
N ARG A 98 12.94 4.18 -6.56
CA ARG A 98 11.59 4.75 -6.37
C ARG A 98 10.86 5.08 -7.67
N LYS A 99 11.56 5.61 -8.68
CA LYS A 99 10.96 6.00 -9.96
C LYS A 99 10.39 4.78 -10.70
N GLU A 100 11.17 3.70 -10.80
CA GLU A 100 10.74 2.44 -11.43
C GLU A 100 9.55 1.84 -10.68
N TRP A 101 9.66 1.73 -9.36
CA TRP A 101 8.62 1.14 -8.52
C TRP A 101 7.32 1.92 -8.59
N PHE A 102 7.39 3.24 -8.44
CA PHE A 102 6.21 4.10 -8.49
C PHE A 102 5.54 4.02 -9.86
N ALA A 103 6.30 4.02 -10.96
CA ALA A 103 5.76 3.85 -12.31
C ALA A 103 5.04 2.50 -12.49
N ARG A 104 5.61 1.41 -11.96
CA ARG A 104 4.99 0.07 -12.02
C ARG A 104 3.71 -0.01 -11.20
N ILE A 105 3.71 0.58 -10.01
CA ILE A 105 2.52 0.68 -9.15
C ILE A 105 1.44 1.48 -9.87
N GLN A 106 1.76 2.67 -10.40
CA GLN A 106 0.79 3.50 -11.12
C GLN A 106 0.23 2.82 -12.37
N LYS A 107 1.07 2.18 -13.19
CA LYS A 107 0.62 1.40 -14.36
C LYS A 107 -0.40 0.35 -13.95
N ARG A 108 -0.15 -0.35 -12.84
CA ARG A 108 -1.04 -1.38 -12.31
C ARG A 108 -2.34 -0.77 -11.76
N THR A 109 -2.26 0.33 -11.02
CA THR A 109 -3.41 1.06 -10.47
C THR A 109 -4.32 1.57 -11.59
N ARG A 110 -3.77 2.23 -12.62
CA ARG A 110 -4.53 2.71 -13.79
C ARG A 110 -5.24 1.59 -14.52
N ARG A 111 -4.57 0.45 -14.70
CA ARG A 111 -5.20 -0.72 -15.33
C ARG A 111 -6.42 -1.21 -14.54
N LYS A 112 -6.32 -1.29 -13.21
CA LYS A 112 -7.46 -1.66 -12.34
C LYS A 112 -8.59 -0.63 -12.37
N LEU A 113 -8.25 0.66 -12.44
CA LEU A 113 -9.24 1.73 -12.56
C LEU A 113 -10.05 1.60 -13.86
N ARG A 114 -9.38 1.29 -14.98
CA ARG A 114 -10.01 1.01 -16.27
C ARG A 114 -10.87 -0.26 -16.25
N GLU A 115 -10.33 -1.36 -15.70
CA GLU A 115 -11.07 -2.63 -15.53
C GLU A 115 -12.39 -2.45 -14.75
N LYS A 116 -12.50 -1.40 -13.92
CA LYS A 116 -13.69 -1.07 -13.11
C LYS A 116 -14.52 0.11 -13.63
N GLY A 117 -14.15 0.70 -14.78
CA GLY A 117 -14.87 1.84 -15.36
C GLY A 117 -14.77 3.15 -14.57
N LEU A 118 -13.78 3.28 -13.68
CA LEU A 118 -13.64 4.46 -12.80
C LEU A 118 -12.79 5.57 -13.42
N VAL A 119 -12.12 5.32 -14.55
CA VAL A 119 -11.31 6.29 -15.29
C VAL A 119 -11.37 5.97 -16.79
N GLY A 120 -11.61 6.98 -17.63
CA GLY A 120 -11.47 6.93 -19.10
C GLY A 120 -10.02 7.08 -19.54
#